data_AF-A0A6A1WJQ6-F1
#
_entry.id   AF-A0A6A1WJQ6-F1
#
_cell.length_a   1.000
_cell.length_b   1.000
_cell.length_c   1.000
_cell.angle_alpha   90.00
_cell.angle_beta   90.00
_cell.angle_gamma   90.00
#
_symmetry.space_group_name_H-M   'P 1'
#
loop_
_entity.id
_entity.type
_entity.pdbx_description
1 polymer ?
#
loop_
_entity_poly.entity_id
_entity_poly.type
_entity_poly.pdbx_seq_one_letter_code
_entity_poly.pdbx_strand_id
1 'polypeptide(L)'
;MEAGLLRLFSSGLDQKKSKVDAPDLTSMRSGNVLTDCQNNYGTNLMAFHRENGSSVVVEERTNTAAKRKRESRIKGGGLRQLSVIVCQKLESKVRTTYSEVADEIVAEYAGTDSDTTASSESDEKNIRRRVYDALNVLLALDIIARDKKDIHWKGLPSTNVQDLEKIKALHVRLINGIRKKVTYLKDLEEQIVGLQNLMMRNRQLLERGISSPGGFPLPFILVQTSPHATVEIEISENMKAVHCDFNSTPFSLHDDAYILKLMRHYQRLGSRGVSQNSSGH
;
A
#
# COMPACT_ATOMS: atom_id res chain seq x y z
N MET A 1 -30.64 -42.13 20.11
CA MET A 1 -30.35 -40.99 19.21
C MET A 1 -29.27 -41.43 18.26
N GLU A 2 -29.65 -42.07 17.15
CA GLU A 2 -28.70 -42.46 16.11
C GLU A 2 -28.75 -41.42 14.99
N ALA A 3 -27.59 -40.88 14.62
CA ALA A 3 -27.44 -40.12 13.39
C ALA A 3 -27.11 -41.11 12.27
N GLY A 4 -27.96 -41.18 11.25
CA GLY A 4 -27.77 -42.04 10.09
C GLY A 4 -26.55 -41.61 9.27
N LEU A 5 -25.40 -42.21 9.54
CA LEU A 5 -24.19 -42.08 8.72
C LEU A 5 -24.35 -42.95 7.46
N LEU A 6 -24.74 -42.32 6.34
CA LEU A 6 -24.71 -42.94 5.03
C LEU A 6 -23.25 -43.33 4.70
N ARG A 7 -22.95 -44.63 4.77
CA ARG A 7 -21.66 -45.18 4.36
C ARG A 7 -21.58 -45.19 2.84
N LEU A 8 -20.77 -44.30 2.26
CA LEU A 8 -20.28 -44.50 0.90
C LEU A 8 -19.30 -45.68 0.92
N PHE A 9 -19.54 -46.67 0.06
CA PHE A 9 -18.71 -47.86 -0.05
C PHE A 9 -17.34 -47.50 -0.65
N SER A 10 -16.27 -47.79 0.09
CA SER A 10 -14.94 -47.95 -0.51
C SER A 10 -14.72 -49.42 -0.80
N SER A 11 -14.91 -49.83 -2.05
CA SER A 11 -14.58 -51.18 -2.52
C SER A 11 -13.06 -51.28 -2.67
N GLY A 12 -12.39 -51.89 -1.69
CA GLY A 12 -11.00 -52.28 -1.82
C GLY A 12 -10.85 -53.36 -2.90
N LEU A 13 -9.88 -53.20 -3.80
CA LEU A 13 -9.35 -54.28 -4.61
C LEU A 13 -7.85 -54.42 -4.33
N ASP A 14 -7.48 -55.48 -3.61
CA ASP A 14 -6.10 -55.89 -3.45
C ASP A 14 -5.51 -56.31 -4.80
N GLN A 15 -4.28 -55.89 -5.10
CA GLN A 15 -3.41 -56.68 -5.97
C GLN A 15 -1.91 -56.52 -5.67
N LYS A 16 -1.39 -57.57 -5.00
CA LYS A 16 -0.04 -58.16 -5.07
C LYS A 16 1.21 -57.27 -4.95
N LYS A 17 1.99 -57.58 -3.91
CA LYS A 17 3.44 -57.36 -3.80
C LYS A 17 4.20 -57.79 -5.08
N SER A 18 5.11 -56.92 -5.53
CA SER A 18 6.45 -57.34 -5.96
C SER A 18 7.49 -56.50 -5.20
N LYS A 19 8.64 -57.12 -4.94
CA LYS A 19 9.75 -56.59 -4.14
C LYS A 19 10.80 -56.00 -5.09
N VAL A 20 11.57 -55.00 -4.63
CA VAL A 20 13.04 -54.83 -4.79
C VAL A 20 13.42 -53.33 -4.82
N ASP A 21 14.33 -53.01 -3.90
CA ASP A 21 15.33 -51.93 -3.80
C ASP A 21 15.00 -50.43 -3.76
N ALA A 22 15.74 -49.79 -2.86
CA ALA A 22 16.09 -48.38 -2.69
C ALA A 22 17.55 -48.36 -2.18
N PRO A 23 18.28 -47.23 -2.14
CA PRO A 23 17.88 -45.87 -2.50
C PRO A 23 18.80 -45.18 -3.54
N ASP A 24 18.45 -43.97 -3.95
CA ASP A 24 19.47 -42.94 -4.20
C ASP A 24 18.97 -41.53 -3.84
N LEU A 25 19.90 -40.68 -3.43
CA LEU A 25 19.71 -39.28 -3.02
C LEU A 25 20.39 -38.37 -4.04
N THR A 26 19.64 -37.57 -4.81
CA THR A 26 20.23 -36.34 -5.37
C THR A 26 19.22 -35.26 -5.74
N SER A 27 19.49 -34.05 -5.23
CA SER A 27 19.47 -32.75 -5.92
C SER A 27 18.56 -32.53 -7.14
N MET A 28 17.67 -31.54 -7.08
CA MET A 28 17.48 -30.53 -8.15
C MET A 28 16.82 -29.23 -7.64
N ARG A 29 17.70 -28.36 -7.13
CA ARG A 29 17.76 -26.89 -7.29
C ARG A 29 16.49 -26.12 -7.77
N SER A 30 16.04 -25.18 -6.94
CA SER A 30 15.12 -24.08 -7.33
C SER A 30 15.75 -23.11 -8.34
N GLY A 31 14.93 -22.51 -9.21
CA GLY A 31 15.35 -21.39 -10.05
C GLY A 31 14.33 -20.93 -11.09
N ASN A 32 13.25 -20.25 -10.67
CA ASN A 32 12.46 -19.42 -11.58
C ASN A 32 12.68 -17.94 -11.25
N VAL A 33 13.16 -17.21 -12.26
CA VAL A 33 13.47 -15.78 -12.21
C VAL A 33 12.19 -14.97 -12.40
N LEU A 34 11.98 -13.95 -11.56
CA LEU A 34 11.13 -12.82 -11.92
C LEU A 34 11.80 -11.51 -11.49
N THR A 35 11.61 -10.48 -12.31
CA THR A 35 12.37 -9.22 -12.30
C THR A 35 11.91 -8.25 -11.20
N ASP A 36 12.86 -7.78 -10.38
CA ASP A 36 12.63 -6.62 -9.49
C ASP A 36 13.12 -5.32 -10.16
N CYS A 37 12.22 -4.34 -10.27
CA CYS A 37 12.53 -2.99 -10.73
C CYS A 37 12.83 -2.09 -9.52
N GLN A 38 14.10 -1.75 -9.30
CA GLN A 38 14.51 -0.88 -8.19
C GLN A 38 14.22 0.60 -8.48
N ASN A 39 13.21 1.16 -7.79
CA ASN A 39 12.98 2.60 -7.74
C ASN A 39 13.92 3.27 -6.73
N ASN A 40 15.02 3.87 -7.22
CA ASN A 40 15.92 4.69 -6.40
C ASN A 40 15.39 6.13 -6.27
N TYR A 41 14.73 6.45 -5.16
CA TYR A 41 14.54 7.84 -4.72
C TYR A 41 15.78 8.30 -3.93
N GLY A 42 16.76 8.85 -4.64
CA GLY A 42 17.99 9.35 -4.05
C GLY A 42 17.75 10.59 -3.18
N THR A 43 17.91 10.43 -1.86
CA THR A 43 17.98 11.54 -0.90
C THR A 43 19.30 12.30 -1.07
N ASN A 44 19.25 13.51 -1.62
CA ASN A 44 20.40 14.42 -1.67
C ASN A 44 20.69 14.99 -0.27
N LEU A 45 21.74 14.48 0.39
CA LEU A 45 22.29 15.04 1.62
C LEU A 45 23.64 15.69 1.32
N MET A 46 23.63 16.98 0.96
CA MET A 46 24.84 17.78 0.76
C MET A 46 25.46 18.15 2.11
N ALA A 47 26.45 17.37 2.55
CA ALA A 47 27.25 17.69 3.73
C ALA A 47 28.28 18.79 3.40
N PHE A 48 28.29 19.86 4.20
CA PHE A 48 29.37 20.86 4.16
C PHE A 48 30.64 20.28 4.78
N HIS A 49 31.70 20.14 3.99
CA HIS A 49 33.06 20.04 4.51
C HIS A 49 33.93 21.17 4.00
N ARG A 50 34.63 21.80 4.94
CA ARG A 50 35.58 22.90 4.79
C ARG A 50 36.93 22.36 5.25
N GLU A 51 37.96 22.38 4.41
CA GLU A 51 39.33 22.68 4.84
C GLU A 51 40.28 22.98 3.67
N ASN A 52 41.53 23.33 4.02
CA ASN A 52 42.39 24.22 3.24
C ASN A 52 43.44 23.51 2.36
N GLY A 53 43.80 24.19 1.27
CA GLY A 53 45.20 24.48 0.93
C GLY A 53 46.04 23.43 0.18
N SER A 54 46.45 23.77 -1.04
CA SER A 54 47.88 23.86 -1.42
C SER A 54 48.06 24.38 -2.85
N SER A 55 49.19 25.06 -3.10
CA SER A 55 49.51 25.75 -4.36
C SER A 55 49.98 24.82 -5.47
N VAL A 56 49.58 25.10 -6.72
CA VAL A 56 50.39 24.83 -7.92
C VAL A 56 50.28 26.05 -8.86
N VAL A 57 51.40 26.45 -9.45
CA VAL A 57 51.57 27.66 -10.27
C VAL A 57 51.63 27.30 -11.75
N VAL A 58 50.86 28.00 -12.60
CA VAL A 58 51.10 28.10 -14.07
C VAL A 58 50.65 29.48 -14.58
N GLU A 59 51.51 30.13 -15.36
CA GLU A 59 51.36 31.43 -16.07
C GLU A 59 50.87 31.22 -17.52
N GLU A 60 50.33 32.17 -18.31
CA GLU A 60 50.03 33.62 -18.24
C GLU A 60 49.06 33.92 -19.44
N ARG A 61 48.10 34.87 -19.48
CA ARG A 61 48.23 36.31 -19.86
C ARG A 61 46.86 37.03 -19.94
N THR A 62 46.87 38.37 -20.04
CA THR A 62 45.86 39.31 -20.66
C THR A 62 44.35 38.96 -20.57
N ASN A 63 43.46 39.76 -19.96
CA ASN A 63 43.28 41.19 -20.18
C ASN A 63 42.41 41.87 -19.11
N THR A 64 42.64 43.16 -18.89
CA THR A 64 41.94 44.00 -17.90
C THR A 64 40.57 44.50 -18.39
N ALA A 65 39.49 43.86 -17.93
CA ALA A 65 38.15 44.47 -17.93
C ALA A 65 37.68 44.59 -16.48
N ALA A 66 37.64 45.82 -15.96
CA ALA A 66 37.24 46.10 -14.59
C ALA A 66 35.77 45.73 -14.36
N LYS A 67 35.53 44.48 -13.96
CA LYS A 67 34.22 43.92 -13.62
C LYS A 67 33.73 44.58 -12.32
N ARG A 68 33.23 45.82 -12.45
CA ARG A 68 32.51 46.54 -11.39
C ARG A 68 31.26 45.74 -11.03
N LYS A 69 31.43 44.79 -10.12
CA LYS A 69 30.36 44.12 -9.39
C LYS A 69 29.58 45.22 -8.67
N ARG A 70 28.52 45.73 -9.30
CA ARG A 70 27.61 46.70 -8.72
C ARG A 70 26.85 45.96 -7.62
N GLU A 71 27.43 45.95 -6.43
CA GLU A 71 26.84 45.38 -5.22
C GLU A 71 25.40 45.91 -5.12
N SER A 72 24.42 45.00 -5.05
CA SER A 72 23.01 45.36 -5.13
C SER A 72 22.61 46.14 -3.88
N ARG A 73 22.64 47.48 -3.98
CA ARG A 73 22.53 48.39 -2.84
C ARG A 73 21.10 48.49 -2.27
N ILE A 74 20.12 47.84 -2.89
CA ILE A 74 18.75 47.75 -2.37
C ILE A 74 18.71 46.69 -1.27
N LYS A 75 18.74 47.13 0.00
CA LYS A 75 18.43 46.30 1.17
C LYS A 75 16.95 45.87 1.12
N GLY A 76 16.65 44.83 0.35
CA GLY A 76 15.29 44.30 0.19
C GLY A 76 14.72 44.29 -1.24
N GLY A 77 15.57 44.44 -2.26
CA GLY A 77 15.17 44.44 -3.67
C GLY A 77 15.41 43.12 -4.42
N GLY A 78 15.48 41.98 -3.73
CA GLY A 78 15.75 40.69 -4.39
C GLY A 78 14.56 40.20 -5.22
N LEU A 79 14.82 39.44 -6.31
CA LEU A 79 13.76 38.82 -7.13
C LEU A 79 12.74 38.05 -6.26
N ARG A 80 13.19 37.38 -5.19
CA ARG A 80 12.31 36.69 -4.22
C ARG A 80 11.28 37.63 -3.57
N GLN A 81 11.66 38.86 -3.23
CA GLN A 81 10.76 39.83 -2.59
C GLN A 81 9.79 40.41 -3.63
N LEU A 82 10.31 40.80 -4.80
CA LEU A 82 9.47 41.26 -5.91
C LEU A 82 8.46 40.19 -6.35
N SER A 83 8.84 38.92 -6.42
CA SER A 83 7.91 37.82 -6.71
C SER A 83 6.82 37.65 -5.64
N VAL A 84 7.13 37.84 -4.35
CA VAL A 84 6.13 37.78 -3.26
C VAL A 84 5.14 38.96 -3.39
N ILE A 85 5.64 40.17 -3.62
CA ILE A 85 4.80 41.36 -3.77
C ILE A 85 3.91 41.25 -5.01
N VAL A 86 4.46 40.83 -6.16
CA VAL A 86 3.69 40.54 -7.38
C VAL A 86 2.57 39.53 -7.09
N CYS A 87 2.88 38.44 -6.38
CA CYS A 87 1.90 37.42 -6.00
C CYS A 87 0.76 38.01 -5.15
N GLN A 88 1.08 38.77 -4.10
CA GLN A 88 0.11 39.41 -3.21
C GLN A 88 -0.79 40.44 -3.92
N LYS A 89 -0.23 41.24 -4.85
CA LYS A 89 -0.99 42.22 -5.63
C LYS A 89 -1.95 41.54 -6.61
N LEU A 90 -1.53 40.43 -7.23
CA LEU A 90 -2.38 39.62 -8.10
C LEU A 90 -3.54 38.97 -7.32
N GLU A 91 -3.23 38.39 -6.16
CA GLU A 91 -4.22 37.78 -5.26
C GLU A 91 -5.27 38.79 -4.77
N SER A 92 -4.86 39.99 -4.38
CA SER A 92 -5.77 41.00 -3.84
C SER A 92 -6.69 41.65 -4.89
N LYS A 93 -6.21 41.82 -6.12
CA LYS A 93 -6.98 42.47 -7.21
C LYS A 93 -7.81 41.52 -8.04
N VAL A 94 -7.44 40.23 -8.10
CA VAL A 94 -8.05 39.16 -8.92
C VAL A 94 -7.95 39.37 -10.44
N ARG A 95 -8.07 40.61 -10.95
CA ARG A 95 -7.82 41.01 -12.33
C ARG A 95 -7.03 42.32 -12.35
N THR A 96 -5.94 42.37 -13.13
CA THR A 96 -5.03 43.53 -13.21
C THR A 96 -4.25 43.49 -14.53
N THR A 97 -3.52 44.55 -14.87
CA THR A 97 -2.62 44.57 -16.04
C THR A 97 -1.14 44.58 -15.65
N TYR A 98 -0.24 44.20 -16.57
CA TYR A 98 1.22 44.27 -16.31
C TYR A 98 1.67 45.69 -15.89
N SER A 99 1.20 46.72 -16.60
CA SER A 99 1.63 48.10 -16.33
C SER A 99 1.21 48.52 -14.93
N GLU A 100 -0.06 48.29 -14.57
CA GLU A 100 -0.62 48.54 -13.25
C GLU A 100 0.18 47.86 -12.12
N VAL A 101 0.47 46.56 -12.25
CA VAL A 101 1.30 45.83 -11.26
C VAL A 101 2.72 46.42 -11.17
N ALA A 102 3.33 46.77 -12.30
CA ALA A 102 4.69 47.31 -12.31
C ALA A 102 4.75 48.73 -11.72
N ASP A 103 3.81 49.60 -12.10
CA ASP A 103 3.76 51.00 -11.68
C ASP A 103 3.45 51.11 -10.18
N GLU A 104 2.57 50.26 -9.63
CA GLU A 104 2.28 50.21 -8.19
C GLU A 104 3.48 49.73 -7.35
N ILE A 105 4.21 48.71 -7.81
CA ILE A 105 5.40 48.21 -7.09
C ILE A 105 6.52 49.27 -7.12
N VAL A 106 6.68 49.99 -8.23
CA VAL A 106 7.63 51.11 -8.32
C VAL A 106 7.23 52.24 -7.36
N ALA A 107 5.95 52.60 -7.28
CA ALA A 107 5.46 53.61 -6.35
C ALA A 107 5.65 53.20 -4.88
N GLU A 108 5.40 51.93 -4.54
CA GLU A 108 5.57 51.39 -3.18
C GLU A 108 7.04 51.43 -2.72
N TYR A 109 7.98 51.04 -3.59
CA TYR A 109 9.42 51.15 -3.30
C TYR A 109 9.90 52.62 -3.23
N ALA A 110 9.40 53.49 -4.10
CA ALA A 110 9.74 54.92 -4.08
C ALA A 110 9.22 55.65 -2.83
N GLY A 111 8.12 55.18 -2.23
CA GLY A 111 7.58 55.72 -0.97
C GLY A 111 8.32 55.27 0.30
N THR A 112 9.08 54.17 0.25
CA THR A 112 9.84 53.66 1.41
C THR A 112 11.25 54.22 1.58
N ASP A 113 11.93 54.59 0.48
CA ASP A 113 13.29 55.16 0.52
C ASP A 113 13.26 56.69 0.42
N SER A 114 12.92 57.37 1.52
CA SER A 114 12.70 58.82 1.57
C SER A 114 13.94 59.73 1.42
N ASP A 115 15.11 59.19 1.03
CA ASP A 115 16.40 59.88 1.24
C ASP A 115 17.50 59.64 0.17
N THR A 116 17.18 59.18 -1.05
CA THR A 116 18.19 59.10 -2.14
C THR A 116 17.61 59.33 -3.55
N THR A 117 17.54 60.60 -3.94
CA THR A 117 16.97 61.13 -5.20
C THR A 117 17.70 60.74 -6.50
N ALA A 118 18.67 59.82 -6.47
CA ALA A 118 19.52 59.47 -7.61
C ALA A 118 19.42 58.00 -8.09
N SER A 119 18.56 57.16 -7.47
CA SER A 119 18.47 55.72 -7.80
C SER A 119 17.20 55.31 -8.57
N SER A 120 16.13 56.12 -8.48
CA SER A 120 14.77 55.77 -8.92
C SER A 120 14.65 55.23 -10.34
N GLU A 121 15.21 55.90 -11.35
CA GLU A 121 15.07 55.48 -12.76
C GLU A 121 15.82 54.17 -13.10
N SER A 122 16.92 53.89 -12.39
CA SER A 122 17.66 52.63 -12.52
C SER A 122 16.89 51.48 -11.87
N ASP A 123 16.22 51.76 -10.77
CA ASP A 123 15.50 50.76 -9.98
C ASP A 123 14.12 50.47 -10.57
N GLU A 124 13.44 51.46 -11.15
CA GLU A 124 12.23 51.27 -11.97
C GLU A 124 12.48 50.27 -13.11
N LYS A 125 13.53 50.49 -13.91
CA LYS A 125 13.88 49.59 -15.03
C LYS A 125 14.22 48.18 -14.54
N ASN A 126 14.79 48.05 -13.34
CA ASN A 126 15.04 46.76 -12.70
C ASN A 126 13.72 46.08 -12.28
N ILE A 127 12.87 46.78 -11.52
CA ILE A 127 11.58 46.29 -11.04
C ILE A 127 10.72 45.82 -12.21
N ARG A 128 10.54 46.65 -13.25
CA ARG A 128 9.81 46.28 -14.48
C ARG A 128 10.32 44.97 -15.08
N ARG A 129 11.64 44.81 -15.23
CA ARG A 129 12.24 43.56 -15.74
C ARG A 129 11.95 42.37 -14.82
N ARG A 130 12.00 42.54 -13.50
CA ARG A 130 11.77 41.48 -12.49
C ARG A 130 10.29 41.08 -12.36
N VAL A 131 9.36 42.02 -12.53
CA VAL A 131 7.91 41.73 -12.59
C VAL A 131 7.61 40.77 -13.74
N TYR A 132 8.22 40.95 -14.92
CA TYR A 132 8.11 39.96 -16.00
C TYR A 132 8.66 38.57 -15.64
N ASP A 133 9.79 38.47 -14.92
CA ASP A 133 10.31 37.17 -14.47
C ASP A 133 9.31 36.47 -13.53
N ALA A 134 8.74 37.22 -12.57
CA ALA A 134 7.74 36.70 -11.64
C ALA A 134 6.47 36.25 -12.37
N LEU A 135 5.89 37.10 -13.23
CA LEU A 135 4.67 36.79 -13.99
C LEU A 135 4.85 35.57 -14.91
N ASN A 136 5.98 35.44 -15.60
CA ASN A 136 6.22 34.30 -16.48
C ASN A 136 6.30 32.97 -15.70
N VAL A 137 6.89 32.98 -14.50
CA VAL A 137 6.93 31.80 -13.62
C VAL A 137 5.54 31.49 -13.05
N LEU A 138 4.78 32.49 -12.61
CA LEU A 138 3.41 32.29 -12.11
C LEU A 138 2.47 31.77 -13.20
N LEU A 139 2.64 32.21 -14.45
CA LEU A 139 1.91 31.69 -15.61
C LEU A 139 2.30 30.23 -15.92
N ALA A 140 3.59 29.89 -15.85
CA ALA A 140 4.07 28.52 -16.07
C ALA A 140 3.64 27.53 -14.96
N LEU A 141 3.36 28.03 -13.75
CA LEU A 141 2.80 27.26 -12.63
C LEU A 141 1.26 27.21 -12.62
N ASP A 142 0.61 27.77 -13.64
CA ASP A 142 -0.85 27.93 -13.77
C ASP A 142 -1.54 28.69 -12.61
N ILE A 143 -0.78 29.50 -11.87
CA ILE A 143 -1.29 30.33 -10.74
C ILE A 143 -2.05 31.56 -11.27
N ILE A 144 -1.75 32.00 -12.49
CA ILE A 144 -2.41 33.11 -13.18
C ILE A 144 -2.77 32.75 -14.61
N ALA A 145 -3.81 33.38 -15.15
CA ALA A 145 -4.15 33.39 -16.56
C ALA A 145 -3.76 34.74 -17.19
N ARG A 146 -3.40 34.74 -18.48
CA ARG A 146 -3.18 35.98 -19.25
C ARG A 146 -4.03 36.00 -20.51
N ASP A 147 -4.88 37.01 -20.66
CA ASP A 147 -5.59 37.31 -21.90
C ASP A 147 -5.14 38.69 -22.41
N LYS A 148 -4.33 38.70 -23.48
CA LYS A 148 -3.73 39.91 -24.10
C LYS A 148 -2.99 40.80 -23.09
N LYS A 149 -3.67 41.79 -22.51
CA LYS A 149 -3.14 42.74 -21.52
C LYS A 149 -3.58 42.43 -20.08
N ASP A 150 -4.65 41.67 -19.93
CA ASP A 150 -5.28 41.35 -18.66
C ASP A 150 -4.65 40.10 -18.05
N ILE A 151 -4.42 40.15 -16.75
CA ILE A 151 -3.87 39.10 -15.92
C ILE A 151 -4.91 38.76 -14.87
N HIS A 152 -5.27 37.49 -14.76
CA HIS A 152 -6.27 37.00 -13.83
C HIS A 152 -5.62 36.05 -12.82
N TRP A 153 -5.95 36.19 -11.54
CA TRP A 153 -5.54 35.26 -10.49
C TRP A 153 -6.38 33.97 -10.57
N LYS A 154 -5.71 32.82 -10.76
CA LYS A 154 -6.35 31.49 -10.67
C LYS A 154 -6.29 30.92 -9.26
N GLY A 155 -5.30 31.35 -8.47
CA GLY A 155 -5.00 30.80 -7.15
C GLY A 155 -3.83 29.82 -7.17
N LEU A 156 -3.32 29.49 -5.99
CA LEU A 156 -2.29 28.46 -5.85
C LEU A 156 -2.85 27.08 -6.25
N PRO A 157 -2.08 26.22 -6.96
CA PRO A 157 -2.57 24.93 -7.41
C PRO A 157 -3.05 24.07 -6.24
N SER A 158 -4.34 23.75 -6.22
CA SER A 158 -5.01 22.97 -5.18
C SER A 158 -4.70 21.46 -5.23
N THR A 159 -3.51 21.08 -5.70
CA THR A 159 -3.02 19.69 -5.74
C THR A 159 -3.19 19.00 -4.39
N ASN A 160 -2.94 19.73 -3.30
CA ASN A 160 -3.10 19.24 -1.93
C ASN A 160 -4.46 18.56 -1.67
N VAL A 161 -5.59 19.10 -2.15
CA VAL A 161 -6.92 18.51 -1.84
C VAL A 161 -7.14 17.21 -2.61
N GLN A 162 -6.90 17.22 -3.92
CA GLN A 162 -7.07 16.02 -4.75
C GLN A 162 -6.04 14.93 -4.41
N ASP A 163 -4.81 15.31 -4.09
CA ASP A 163 -3.77 14.36 -3.70
C ASP A 163 -4.00 13.82 -2.29
N LEU A 164 -4.54 14.63 -1.36
CA LEU A 164 -5.00 14.15 -0.06
C LEU A 164 -6.15 13.13 -0.21
N GLU A 165 -7.11 13.36 -1.11
CA GLU A 165 -8.17 12.39 -1.40
C GLU A 165 -7.63 11.10 -2.01
N LYS A 166 -6.71 11.19 -2.98
CA LYS A 166 -5.99 10.02 -3.53
C LYS A 166 -5.26 9.26 -2.42
N ILE A 167 -4.49 9.94 -1.57
CA ILE A 167 -3.73 9.34 -0.45
C ILE A 167 -4.69 8.66 0.54
N LYS A 168 -5.81 9.30 0.91
CA LYS A 168 -6.86 8.69 1.74
C LYS A 168 -7.42 7.42 1.11
N ALA A 169 -7.73 7.45 -0.19
CA ALA A 169 -8.21 6.27 -0.92
C ALA A 169 -7.16 5.14 -0.94
N LEU A 170 -5.89 5.46 -1.22
CA LEU A 170 -4.77 4.50 -1.16
C LEU A 170 -4.63 3.88 0.24
N HIS A 171 -4.71 4.69 1.29
CA HIS A 171 -4.63 4.27 2.69
C HIS A 171 -5.76 3.30 3.06
N VAL A 172 -7.01 3.61 2.71
CA VAL A 172 -8.16 2.72 2.95
C VAL A 172 -8.01 1.40 2.20
N ARG A 173 -7.57 1.42 0.92
CA ARG A 173 -7.30 0.18 0.17
C ARG A 173 -6.21 -0.66 0.84
N LEU A 174 -5.12 -0.04 1.29
CA LEU A 174 -4.00 -0.73 1.93
C LEU A 174 -4.42 -1.34 3.27
N ILE A 175 -5.14 -0.61 4.12
CA ILE A 175 -5.69 -1.13 5.38
C ILE A 175 -6.63 -2.31 5.13
N ASN A 176 -7.51 -2.23 4.13
CA ASN A 176 -8.39 -3.36 3.80
C ASN A 176 -7.61 -4.56 3.27
N GLY A 177 -6.52 -4.35 2.52
CA GLY A 177 -5.58 -5.40 2.12
C GLY A 177 -4.88 -6.06 3.31
N ILE A 178 -4.39 -5.27 4.27
CA ILE A 178 -3.77 -5.76 5.51
C ILE A 178 -4.79 -6.56 6.33
N ARG A 179 -6.00 -6.03 6.54
CA ARG A 179 -7.08 -6.73 7.27
C ARG A 179 -7.41 -8.09 6.66
N LYS A 180 -7.55 -8.17 5.33
CA LYS A 180 -7.76 -9.45 4.63
C LYS A 180 -6.61 -10.44 4.86
N LYS A 181 -5.35 -9.98 4.76
CA LYS A 181 -4.17 -10.82 5.03
C LYS A 181 -4.10 -11.30 6.48
N VAL A 182 -4.43 -10.44 7.45
CA VAL A 182 -4.47 -10.79 8.88
C VAL A 182 -5.54 -11.84 9.18
N THR A 183 -6.75 -11.70 8.61
CA THR A 183 -7.81 -12.72 8.74
C THR A 183 -7.37 -14.05 8.13
N TYR A 184 -6.87 -14.04 6.89
CA TYR A 184 -6.41 -15.24 6.20
C TYR A 184 -5.27 -15.96 6.94
N LEU A 185 -4.29 -15.23 7.48
CA LEU A 185 -3.21 -15.81 8.30
C LEU A 185 -3.74 -16.48 9.58
N LYS A 186 -4.74 -15.87 10.23
CA LYS A 186 -5.39 -16.44 11.42
C LYS A 186 -6.19 -17.70 11.09
N ASP A 187 -6.86 -17.73 9.95
CA ASP A 187 -7.60 -18.92 9.48
C ASP A 187 -6.62 -20.07 9.16
N LEU A 188 -5.49 -19.78 8.51
CA LEU A 188 -4.41 -20.76 8.29
C LEU A 188 -3.78 -21.27 9.60
N GLU A 189 -3.51 -20.39 10.56
CA GLU A 189 -3.02 -20.78 11.89
C GLU A 189 -4.01 -21.74 12.58
N GLU A 190 -5.30 -21.44 12.52
CA GLU A 190 -6.34 -22.29 13.09
C GLU A 190 -6.43 -23.66 12.40
N GLN A 191 -6.28 -23.70 11.06
CA GLN A 191 -6.20 -24.96 10.31
C GLN A 191 -4.98 -25.80 10.70
N ILE A 192 -3.78 -25.19 10.75
CA ILE A 192 -2.53 -25.89 11.16
C ILE A 192 -2.68 -26.48 12.56
N VAL A 193 -3.18 -25.69 13.52
CA VAL A 193 -3.43 -26.15 14.89
C VAL A 193 -4.51 -27.24 14.93
N GLY A 194 -5.56 -27.15 14.10
CA GLY A 194 -6.58 -28.19 13.95
C GLY A 194 -6.00 -29.52 13.48
N LEU A 195 -5.19 -29.50 12.43
CA LEU A 195 -4.50 -30.67 11.86
C LEU A 195 -3.52 -31.30 12.87
N GLN A 196 -2.69 -30.49 13.52
CA GLN A 196 -1.74 -30.97 14.54
C GLN A 196 -2.44 -31.67 15.70
N ASN A 197 -3.55 -31.10 16.20
CA ASN A 197 -4.35 -31.72 17.25
C ASN A 197 -5.01 -33.03 16.78
N LEU A 198 -5.52 -33.07 15.54
CA LEU A 198 -6.08 -34.30 14.96
C LEU A 198 -5.01 -35.40 14.84
N MET A 199 -3.83 -35.08 14.31
CA MET A 199 -2.71 -36.01 14.18
C MET A 199 -2.25 -36.53 15.55
N MET A 200 -2.08 -35.64 16.54
CA MET A 200 -1.68 -36.02 17.89
C MET A 200 -2.70 -36.95 18.55
N ARG A 201 -4.00 -36.62 18.48
CA ARG A 201 -5.08 -37.46 19.01
C ARG A 201 -5.12 -38.82 18.33
N ASN A 202 -5.04 -38.87 17.00
CA ASN A 202 -5.10 -40.12 16.25
C ASN A 202 -3.87 -41.00 16.54
N ARG A 203 -2.68 -40.40 16.70
CA ARG A 203 -1.47 -41.11 17.15
C ARG A 203 -1.65 -41.71 18.55
N GLN A 204 -2.18 -40.95 19.51
CA GLN A 204 -2.44 -41.46 20.87
C GLN A 204 -3.47 -42.61 20.88
N LEU A 205 -4.49 -42.58 20.00
CA LEU A 205 -5.44 -43.68 19.87
C LEU A 205 -4.78 -44.94 19.31
N LEU A 206 -3.91 -44.79 18.30
CA LEU A 206 -3.11 -45.87 17.73
C LEU A 206 -2.16 -46.49 18.76
N GLU A 207 -1.44 -45.66 19.53
CA GLU A 207 -0.54 -46.10 20.62
C GLU A 207 -1.29 -46.84 21.75
N ARG A 208 -2.59 -46.57 21.93
CA ARG A 208 -3.49 -47.27 22.87
C ARG A 208 -4.11 -48.56 22.29
N GLY A 209 -3.79 -48.92 21.05
CA GLY A 209 -4.41 -50.05 20.35
C GLY A 209 -5.88 -49.82 19.97
N ILE A 210 -6.40 -48.59 20.06
CA ILE A 210 -7.77 -48.24 19.70
C ILE A 210 -7.82 -48.00 18.19
N SER A 211 -7.82 -49.10 17.43
CA SER A 211 -8.04 -49.09 15.99
C SER A 211 -9.50 -48.76 15.68
N SER A 212 -9.79 -47.49 15.37
CA SER A 212 -11.10 -47.10 14.84
C SER A 212 -11.29 -47.64 13.41
N PRO A 213 -12.22 -48.58 13.14
CA PRO A 213 -12.34 -49.26 11.85
C PRO A 213 -13.03 -48.42 10.76
N GLY A 214 -13.21 -47.12 10.98
CA GLY A 214 -13.83 -46.20 10.03
C GLY A 214 -13.41 -44.76 10.32
N GLY A 215 -12.60 -44.20 9.44
CA GLY A 215 -12.20 -42.79 9.46
C GLY A 215 -12.19 -42.24 8.04
N PHE A 216 -12.59 -40.98 7.89
CA PHE A 216 -12.56 -40.28 6.60
C PHE A 216 -11.21 -39.59 6.42
N PRO A 217 -10.47 -39.85 5.32
CA PRO A 217 -9.25 -39.13 5.02
C PRO A 217 -9.55 -37.68 4.62
N LEU A 218 -8.56 -36.81 4.79
CA LEU A 218 -8.59 -35.44 4.28
C LEU A 218 -8.03 -35.40 2.85
N PRO A 219 -8.52 -34.52 1.96
CA PRO A 219 -9.61 -33.57 2.20
C PRO A 219 -11.00 -34.20 1.97
N PHE A 220 -12.02 -33.65 2.64
CA PHE A 220 -13.43 -34.03 2.40
C PHE A 220 -14.37 -32.83 2.55
N ILE A 221 -15.60 -32.99 2.04
CA ILE A 221 -16.71 -32.08 2.26
C ILE A 221 -17.88 -32.89 2.84
N LEU A 222 -18.48 -32.39 3.91
CA LEU A 222 -19.66 -32.95 4.55
C LEU A 222 -20.90 -32.17 4.10
N VAL A 223 -21.91 -32.90 3.64
CA VAL A 223 -23.26 -32.35 3.43
C VAL A 223 -24.13 -32.79 4.61
N GLN A 224 -24.74 -31.83 5.30
CA GLN A 224 -25.64 -32.05 6.43
C GLN A 224 -27.05 -31.59 6.06
N THR A 225 -28.07 -32.40 6.35
CA THR A 225 -29.49 -32.06 6.17
C THR A 225 -30.32 -32.62 7.33
N SER A 226 -31.64 -32.48 7.28
CA SER A 226 -32.57 -33.01 8.28
C SER A 226 -32.45 -34.54 8.38
N PRO A 227 -32.54 -35.15 9.59
CA PRO A 227 -32.62 -36.61 9.76
C PRO A 227 -33.82 -37.27 9.05
N HIS A 228 -34.81 -36.47 8.65
CA HIS A 228 -36.00 -36.91 7.93
C HIS A 228 -36.02 -36.47 6.45
N ALA A 229 -34.90 -35.96 5.93
CA ALA A 229 -34.79 -35.59 4.52
C ALA A 229 -34.71 -36.85 3.63
N THR A 230 -35.47 -36.86 2.54
CA THR A 230 -35.25 -37.81 1.43
C THR A 230 -34.29 -37.17 0.44
N VAL A 231 -33.11 -37.78 0.25
CA VAL A 231 -32.08 -37.30 -0.68
C VAL A 231 -31.92 -38.31 -1.81
N GLU A 232 -32.11 -37.87 -3.04
CA GLU A 232 -31.86 -38.66 -4.25
C GLU A 232 -30.45 -38.38 -4.74
N ILE A 233 -29.66 -39.42 -4.97
CA ILE A 233 -28.24 -39.30 -5.33
C ILE A 233 -27.99 -40.08 -6.61
N GLU A 234 -27.64 -39.35 -7.67
CA GLU A 234 -27.19 -39.91 -8.94
C GLU A 234 -25.69 -39.70 -9.09
N ILE A 235 -24.94 -40.77 -9.36
CA ILE A 235 -23.49 -40.70 -9.58
C ILE A 235 -23.24 -41.03 -11.05
N SER A 236 -22.46 -40.20 -11.73
CA SER A 236 -22.10 -40.48 -13.12
C SER A 236 -21.25 -41.74 -13.23
N GLU A 237 -21.40 -42.50 -14.32
CA GLU A 237 -20.67 -43.76 -14.57
C GLU A 237 -19.14 -43.62 -14.39
N ASN A 238 -18.60 -42.46 -14.76
CA ASN A 238 -17.17 -42.14 -14.64
C ASN A 238 -16.74 -41.66 -13.23
N MET A 239 -17.64 -41.64 -12.24
CA MET A 239 -17.43 -41.19 -10.86
C MET A 239 -16.94 -39.74 -10.69
N LYS A 240 -17.11 -38.87 -11.70
CA LYS A 240 -16.64 -37.47 -11.69
C LYS A 240 -17.72 -36.44 -11.35
N ALA A 241 -18.99 -36.81 -11.41
CA ALA A 241 -20.11 -35.97 -11.05
C ALA A 241 -21.05 -36.73 -10.11
N VAL A 242 -21.57 -36.01 -9.12
CA VAL A 242 -22.62 -36.47 -8.20
C VAL A 242 -23.70 -35.40 -8.22
N HIS A 243 -24.91 -35.79 -8.57
CA HIS A 243 -26.12 -34.97 -8.46
C HIS A 243 -26.86 -35.40 -7.19
N CYS A 244 -27.17 -34.44 -6.32
CA CYS A 244 -27.94 -34.68 -5.09
C CYS A 244 -29.19 -33.79 -5.12
N ASP A 245 -30.37 -34.38 -5.24
CA ASP A 245 -31.63 -33.68 -4.99
C ASP A 245 -32.04 -33.88 -3.54
N PHE A 246 -32.37 -32.79 -2.85
CA PHE A 246 -32.80 -32.78 -1.45
C PHE A 246 -34.33 -32.65 -1.32
N ASN A 247 -35.08 -32.72 -2.42
CA ASN A 247 -36.53 -32.59 -2.46
C ASN A 247 -37.02 -31.30 -1.79
N SER A 248 -36.35 -30.18 -2.10
CA SER A 248 -36.53 -28.86 -1.46
C SER A 248 -36.23 -28.80 0.06
N THR A 249 -35.65 -29.85 0.66
CA THR A 249 -35.21 -29.84 2.05
C THR A 249 -33.92 -29.01 2.19
N PRO A 250 -33.81 -28.10 3.19
CA PRO A 250 -32.57 -27.37 3.44
C PRO A 250 -31.39 -28.30 3.77
N PHE A 251 -30.22 -27.95 3.25
CA PHE A 251 -28.95 -28.59 3.58
C PHE A 251 -27.87 -27.55 3.90
N SER A 252 -26.75 -28.00 4.46
CA SER A 252 -25.58 -27.20 4.80
C SER A 252 -24.33 -27.93 4.31
N LEU A 253 -23.36 -27.16 3.81
CA LEU A 253 -22.09 -27.66 3.31
C LEU A 253 -20.97 -27.26 4.26
N HIS A 254 -20.15 -28.22 4.66
CA HIS A 254 -19.04 -28.00 5.58
C HIS A 254 -17.76 -28.62 5.00
N ASP A 255 -16.71 -27.82 4.88
CA ASP A 255 -15.38 -28.32 4.56
C ASP A 255 -14.72 -28.98 5.78
N ASP A 256 -13.64 -29.71 5.54
CA ASP A 256 -12.84 -30.30 6.61
C ASP A 256 -12.29 -29.27 7.62
N ALA A 257 -11.88 -28.09 7.16
CA ALA A 257 -11.40 -27.00 8.00
C ALA A 257 -12.44 -26.55 9.04
N TYR A 258 -13.70 -26.38 8.63
CA TYR A 258 -14.82 -26.10 9.52
C TYR A 258 -15.03 -27.23 10.53
N ILE A 259 -14.97 -28.48 10.09
CA ILE A 259 -15.13 -29.65 10.98
C ILE A 259 -13.99 -29.74 12.00
N LEU A 260 -12.74 -29.51 11.60
CA LEU A 260 -11.57 -29.45 12.50
C LEU A 260 -11.75 -28.38 13.59
N LYS A 261 -12.24 -27.19 13.20
CA LYS A 261 -12.55 -26.11 14.13
C LYS A 261 -13.66 -26.50 15.11
N LEU A 262 -14.74 -27.11 14.62
CA LEU A 262 -15.84 -27.60 15.44
C LEU A 262 -15.39 -28.67 16.44
N MET A 263 -14.56 -29.64 16.01
CA MET A 263 -13.95 -30.66 16.89
C MET A 263 -13.13 -30.03 18.01
N ARG A 264 -12.35 -28.98 17.72
CA ARG A 264 -11.55 -28.23 18.71
C ARG A 264 -12.44 -27.53 19.75
N HIS A 265 -13.58 -26.98 19.33
CA HIS A 265 -14.55 -26.37 20.26
C HIS A 265 -15.17 -27.42 21.21
N TYR A 266 -15.61 -28.57 20.70
CA TYR A 266 -16.15 -29.64 21.53
C TYR A 266 -15.13 -30.20 22.54
N GLN A 267 -13.88 -30.41 22.12
CA GLN A 267 -12.81 -30.84 23.04
C GLN A 267 -12.60 -29.86 24.20
N ARG A 268 -12.62 -28.55 23.92
CA ARG A 268 -12.45 -27.50 24.93
C ARG A 268 -13.63 -27.43 25.91
N LEU A 269 -14.86 -27.68 25.44
CA LEU A 269 -16.04 -27.78 26.30
C LEU A 269 -15.98 -29.03 27.19
N GLY A 270 -15.58 -30.17 26.62
CA GLY A 270 -15.37 -31.42 27.37
C GLY A 270 -14.39 -31.29 28.53
N SER A 271 -13.22 -30.66 28.31
CA SER A 271 -12.26 -30.40 29.39
C SER A 271 -12.79 -29.47 30.48
N ARG A 272 -13.69 -28.52 30.16
CA ARG A 272 -14.25 -27.59 31.15
C ARG A 272 -15.27 -28.24 32.08
N GLY A 273 -16.00 -29.25 31.61
CA GLY A 273 -16.99 -29.98 32.42
C GLY A 273 -16.38 -30.93 33.46
N VAL A 274 -15.17 -31.44 33.23
CA VAL A 274 -14.52 -32.39 34.16
C VAL A 274 -13.95 -31.69 35.40
N SER A 275 -13.54 -30.42 35.31
CA SER A 275 -12.92 -29.69 36.42
C SER A 275 -13.87 -29.15 37.50
N GLN A 276 -15.19 -29.41 37.42
CA GLN A 276 -16.16 -28.94 38.43
C GLN A 276 -16.84 -30.05 39.25
N ASN A 277 -16.61 -31.33 38.93
CA ASN A 277 -17.29 -32.46 39.59
C ASN A 277 -16.39 -33.27 40.55
N SER A 278 -15.20 -32.78 40.92
CA SER A 278 -14.21 -33.51 41.73
C SER A 278 -13.94 -32.91 43.12
N SER A 279 -14.96 -32.29 43.74
CA SER A 279 -14.87 -31.72 45.09
C SER A 279 -16.19 -31.88 45.85
N GLY A 280 -16.53 -33.11 46.23
CA GLY A 280 -17.84 -33.40 46.84
C GLY A 280 -18.07 -34.86 47.23
N HIS A 281 -17.13 -35.49 47.94
CA HIS A 281 -17.37 -36.61 48.85
C HIS A 281 -16.26 -36.65 49.91
#